data_AF-A0A951JXA5-F1
#
_entry.id   AF-A0A951JXA5-F1
#
_cell.length_a   1.000
_cell.length_b   1.000
_cell.length_c   1.000
_cell.angle_alpha   90.00
_cell.angle_beta   90.00
_cell.angle_gamma   90.00
#
_symmetry.space_group_name_H-M   'P 1'
#
loop_
_entity.id
_entity.type
_entity.pdbx_description
1 polymer ?
#
loop_
_entity_poly.entity_id
_entity_poly.type
_entity_poly.pdbx_seq_one_letter_code
_entity_poly.pdbx_strand_id
1 'polypeptide(L)'
;MDTIHIFLGTKAQYIKTAPLLRLLVQRGIDYRLIDSGQHARLSASMRTELGVRRPDVVLGGVNDVTSIGGAVSWAAGISRRLWSARSVRHDIFGNRGGVCVVHGDTPSTLLAALLARRAGLAVAHLEAGLRSHSLRHPFPEEAIRLLVMRLSTLLFAPDATAMDNLRALGLEDRSVRLPGNTVIEALDESLHLSQPSHGPAIVSMHRVENLTSRRRVERLVATVERLAATTPVRFVLHTPTDEALTRMGLRDRLRDAGVQLLPLVSHRSFVNMLAAAPLVITDGGSIQEECALLGVPTLLWRARTERPDGLDANVVLSKYRPQTIAAFIADPERYRTKPSELVDALLFLGEAIEKGVDAAIVQDLGLVRLIQRVYPQLELHGSTQMTVHDVSGARVMKRLGIERVVLARENTLDDIRAIHAAVPDIGLETFVHGALCISYSGQCYMSGMISE
;
A
#
# COMPACT_ATOMS: atom_id res chain seq x y z
N MET A 1 -10.80 27.48 -20.20
CA MET A 1 -10.02 26.43 -19.52
C MET A 1 -10.98 25.55 -18.77
N ASP A 2 -10.93 24.24 -19.03
CA ASP A 2 -11.73 23.26 -18.31
C ASP A 2 -11.16 23.11 -16.89
N THR A 3 -11.99 23.34 -15.87
CA THR A 3 -11.57 23.28 -14.46
C THR A 3 -11.92 21.91 -13.89
N ILE A 4 -11.04 21.39 -13.03
CA ILE A 4 -11.33 20.19 -12.24
C ILE A 4 -12.10 20.61 -10.99
N HIS A 5 -13.31 20.10 -10.80
CA HIS A 5 -14.12 20.33 -9.61
C HIS A 5 -14.04 19.09 -8.73
N ILE A 6 -13.44 19.19 -7.54
CA ILE A 6 -13.34 18.08 -6.60
C ILE A 6 -14.45 18.22 -5.57
N PHE A 7 -15.37 17.25 -5.53
CA PHE A 7 -16.52 17.29 -4.62
C PHE A 7 -16.41 16.20 -3.55
N LEU A 8 -16.30 16.63 -2.28
CA LEU A 8 -16.11 15.75 -1.12
C LEU A 8 -17.18 16.03 -0.07
N GLY A 9 -17.41 15.09 0.86
CA GLY A 9 -18.39 15.28 1.93
C GLY A 9 -18.13 14.54 3.23
N THR A 10 -17.11 13.68 3.27
CA THR A 10 -16.77 12.87 4.44
C THR A 10 -15.27 12.88 4.70
N LYS A 11 -14.86 12.66 5.95
CA LYS A 11 -13.44 12.56 6.34
C LYS A 11 -12.70 11.48 5.53
N ALA A 12 -13.33 10.34 5.30
CA ALA A 12 -12.74 9.24 4.53
C ALA A 12 -12.45 9.65 3.07
N GLN A 13 -13.37 10.38 2.43
CA GLN A 13 -13.15 10.92 1.08
C GLN A 13 -11.95 11.86 1.05
N TYR A 14 -11.84 12.78 2.02
CA TYR A 14 -10.71 13.70 2.10
C TYR A 14 -9.36 12.99 2.27
N ILE A 15 -9.28 11.97 3.13
CA ILE A 15 -8.06 11.17 3.31
C ILE A 15 -7.68 10.53 1.96
N LYS A 16 -8.63 9.88 1.30
CA LYS A 16 -8.38 9.15 0.05
C LYS A 16 -8.10 10.05 -1.16
N THR A 17 -8.63 11.26 -1.20
CA THR A 17 -8.37 12.20 -2.31
C THR A 17 -7.24 13.19 -2.02
N ALA A 18 -6.69 13.22 -0.81
CA ALA A 18 -5.59 14.12 -0.46
C ALA A 18 -4.35 13.99 -1.38
N PRO A 19 -3.92 12.79 -1.80
CA PRO A 19 -2.82 12.63 -2.75
C PRO A 19 -3.13 13.31 -4.10
N LEU A 20 -4.33 13.08 -4.65
CA LEU A 20 -4.78 13.75 -5.87
C LEU A 20 -4.77 15.27 -5.75
N LEU A 21 -5.30 15.81 -4.63
CA LEU A 21 -5.32 17.25 -4.40
C LEU A 21 -3.92 17.87 -4.37
N ARG A 22 -2.96 17.18 -3.74
CA ARG A 22 -1.56 17.61 -3.69
C ARG A 22 -0.89 17.53 -5.06
N LEU A 23 -1.12 16.46 -5.81
CA LEU A 23 -0.61 16.29 -7.17
C LEU A 23 -1.10 17.39 -8.12
N LEU A 24 -2.36 17.81 -7.99
CA LEU A 24 -2.92 18.93 -8.75
C LEU A 24 -2.19 20.23 -8.44
N VAL A 25 -1.91 20.50 -7.15
CA VAL A 25 -1.10 21.67 -6.74
C VAL A 25 0.32 21.60 -7.29
N GLN A 26 0.99 20.45 -7.14
CA GLN A 26 2.37 20.26 -7.61
C GLN A 26 2.51 20.46 -9.13
N ARG A 27 1.52 20.01 -9.90
CA ARG A 27 1.49 20.20 -11.37
C ARG A 27 0.97 21.57 -11.80
N GLY A 28 0.62 22.45 -10.86
CA GLY A 28 0.06 23.77 -11.17
C GLY A 28 -1.31 23.72 -11.86
N ILE A 29 -2.07 22.65 -11.66
CA ILE A 29 -3.40 22.46 -12.24
C ILE A 29 -4.43 23.09 -11.31
N ASP A 30 -5.16 24.09 -11.82
CA ASP A 30 -6.23 24.75 -11.06
C ASP A 30 -7.42 23.80 -10.84
N TYR A 31 -7.90 23.75 -9.60
CA TYR A 31 -9.06 22.96 -9.21
C TYR A 31 -9.93 23.70 -8.20
N ARG A 32 -11.24 23.44 -8.27
CA ARG A 32 -12.23 23.97 -7.33
C ARG A 32 -12.63 22.89 -6.34
N LEU A 33 -12.48 23.15 -5.05
CA LEU A 33 -12.82 22.22 -3.97
C LEU A 33 -14.20 22.54 -3.39
N ILE A 34 -15.11 21.57 -3.42
CA ILE A 34 -16.50 21.71 -2.99
C ILE A 34 -16.77 20.69 -1.88
N ASP A 35 -17.33 21.15 -0.77
CA ASP A 35 -17.71 20.32 0.39
C ASP A 35 -19.24 20.25 0.54
N SER A 36 -19.78 19.05 0.66
CA SER A 36 -21.22 18.82 0.84
C SER A 36 -21.74 19.29 2.21
N GLY A 37 -20.85 19.36 3.21
CA GLY A 37 -21.17 19.67 4.60
C GLY A 37 -21.92 18.56 5.35
N GLN A 38 -21.92 17.31 4.86
CA GLN A 38 -22.67 16.21 5.49
C GLN A 38 -22.08 15.73 6.82
N HIS A 39 -20.75 15.77 7.02
CA HIS A 39 -20.11 15.34 8.26
C HIS A 39 -18.98 16.30 8.63
N ALA A 40 -19.20 17.08 9.69
CA ALA A 40 -18.24 17.90 10.45
C ALA A 40 -16.96 18.31 9.73
N ARG A 41 -16.86 19.61 9.41
CA ARG A 41 -15.64 20.33 8.98
C ARG A 41 -14.39 19.60 9.44
N LEU A 42 -13.51 19.21 8.51
CA LEU A 42 -12.15 18.80 8.88
C LEU A 42 -11.60 19.82 9.89
N SER A 43 -11.09 19.33 11.02
CA SER A 43 -10.39 20.20 11.96
C SER A 43 -9.25 20.90 11.23
N ALA A 44 -8.88 22.11 11.68
CA ALA A 44 -7.73 22.80 11.10
C ALA A 44 -6.48 21.91 11.12
N SER A 45 -6.30 21.12 12.18
CA SER A 45 -5.21 20.13 12.30
C SER A 45 -5.23 19.07 11.20
N MET A 46 -6.38 18.46 10.88
CA MET A 46 -6.46 17.40 9.88
C MET A 46 -6.24 17.92 8.45
N ARG A 47 -6.67 19.15 8.16
CA ARG A 47 -6.36 19.80 6.87
C ARG A 47 -4.87 20.05 6.71
N THR A 48 -4.21 20.53 7.76
CA THR A 48 -2.76 20.74 7.76
C THR A 48 -2.02 19.41 7.61
N GLU A 49 -2.45 18.36 8.31
CA GLU A 49 -1.84 17.03 8.22
C GLU A 49 -1.96 16.41 6.81
N LEU A 50 -3.12 16.57 6.16
CA LEU A 50 -3.36 16.08 4.80
C LEU A 50 -2.81 16.99 3.70
N GLY A 51 -2.30 18.18 4.04
CA GLY A 51 -1.85 19.18 3.06
C GLY A 51 -2.97 19.75 2.18
N VAL A 52 -4.22 19.79 2.68
CA VAL A 52 -5.41 20.21 1.90
C VAL A 52 -5.84 21.63 2.28
N ARG A 53 -6.04 22.48 1.27
CA ARG A 53 -6.53 23.86 1.45
C ARG A 53 -8.01 23.90 1.87
N ARG A 54 -8.50 25.09 2.25
CA ARG A 54 -9.93 25.27 2.55
C ARG A 54 -10.79 25.09 1.28
N PRO A 55 -11.98 24.47 1.38
CA PRO A 55 -12.93 24.40 0.27
C PRO A 55 -13.33 25.78 -0.24
N ASP A 56 -13.51 25.91 -1.55
CA ASP A 56 -14.02 27.12 -2.20
C ASP A 56 -15.53 27.30 -1.99
N VAL A 57 -16.24 26.18 -1.85
CA VAL A 57 -17.69 26.14 -1.62
C VAL A 57 -18.01 25.11 -0.54
N VAL A 58 -18.89 25.47 0.39
CA VAL A 58 -19.45 24.56 1.40
C VAL A 58 -20.97 24.66 1.35
N LEU A 59 -21.65 23.54 1.09
CA LEU A 59 -23.10 23.53 0.86
C LEU A 59 -23.93 23.38 2.15
N GLY A 60 -23.37 22.78 3.20
CA GLY A 60 -24.04 22.51 4.47
C GLY A 60 -23.95 23.65 5.51
N GLY A 61 -25.01 23.82 6.30
CA GLY A 61 -25.10 24.77 7.41
C GLY A 61 -24.77 24.14 8.78
N VAL A 62 -24.41 25.01 9.72
CA VAL A 62 -23.85 24.90 11.09
C VAL A 62 -24.16 23.69 11.99
N ASN A 63 -25.09 22.78 11.69
CA ASN A 63 -25.48 21.72 12.63
C ASN A 63 -25.18 20.32 12.08
N ASP A 64 -24.36 19.57 12.81
CA ASP A 64 -24.01 18.17 12.54
C ASP A 64 -25.27 17.34 12.26
N VAL A 65 -25.38 16.82 11.04
CA VAL A 65 -26.47 15.96 10.60
C VAL A 65 -26.22 14.55 11.15
N THR A 66 -26.49 14.35 12.44
CA THR A 66 -26.41 13.04 13.12
C THR A 66 -27.79 12.40 13.31
N SER A 67 -28.88 13.03 12.85
CA SER A 67 -30.25 12.48 12.95
C SER A 67 -30.91 12.30 11.58
N ILE A 68 -31.84 11.32 11.49
CA ILE A 68 -32.67 11.04 10.31
C ILE A 68 -33.45 12.30 9.87
N GLY A 69 -33.88 13.15 10.83
CA GLY A 69 -34.52 14.44 10.54
C GLY A 69 -33.58 15.48 9.92
N GLY A 70 -32.29 15.48 10.28
CA GLY A 70 -31.27 16.32 9.67
C GLY A 70 -30.95 15.93 8.21
N ALA A 71 -31.03 14.64 7.89
CA ALA A 71 -30.82 14.16 6.52
C ALA A 71 -31.97 14.60 5.59
N VAL A 72 -33.21 14.60 6.09
CA VAL A 72 -34.40 15.07 5.35
C VAL A 72 -34.38 16.59 5.15
N SER A 73 -33.99 17.37 6.15
CA SER A 73 -33.88 18.83 6.02
C SER A 73 -32.73 19.25 5.09
N TRP A 74 -31.60 18.51 5.12
CA TRP A 74 -30.50 18.67 4.17
C TRP A 74 -30.93 18.33 2.74
N ALA A 75 -31.64 17.21 2.54
CA ALA A 75 -32.19 16.83 1.24
C ALA A 75 -33.20 17.86 0.70
N ALA A 76 -34.03 18.44 1.56
CA ALA A 76 -34.98 19.51 1.22
C ALA A 76 -34.28 20.86 0.89
N GLY A 77 -33.20 21.18 1.61
CA GLY A 77 -32.38 22.37 1.32
C GLY A 77 -31.64 22.26 -0.02
N ILE A 78 -31.21 21.04 -0.37
CA ILE A 78 -30.60 20.73 -1.66
C ILE A 78 -31.61 20.71 -2.80
N SER A 79 -32.80 20.14 -2.58
CA SER A 79 -33.84 20.09 -3.61
C SER A 79 -34.32 21.48 -4.05
N ARG A 80 -34.32 22.47 -3.14
CA ARG A 80 -34.52 23.88 -3.49
C ARG A 80 -33.38 24.48 -4.32
N ARG A 81 -32.12 24.09 -4.08
CA ARG A 81 -30.96 24.54 -4.87
C ARG A 81 -30.85 23.84 -6.23
N LEU A 82 -31.46 22.67 -6.39
CA LEU A 82 -31.51 21.90 -7.64
C LEU A 82 -32.46 22.48 -8.71
N TRP A 83 -33.26 23.50 -8.38
CA TRP A 83 -34.32 24.00 -9.25
C TRP A 83 -33.82 24.67 -10.54
N SER A 84 -32.66 25.32 -10.53
CA SER A 84 -32.09 25.96 -11.73
C SER A 84 -30.68 25.48 -12.03
N ALA A 85 -30.49 24.87 -13.21
CA ALA A 85 -29.16 24.49 -13.71
C ALA A 85 -28.20 25.69 -13.79
N ARG A 86 -28.71 26.89 -14.07
CA ARG A 86 -27.89 28.11 -14.09
C ARG A 86 -27.38 28.48 -12.71
N SER A 87 -28.21 28.36 -11.67
CA SER A 87 -27.79 28.61 -10.28
C SER A 87 -26.81 27.56 -9.80
N VAL A 88 -27.03 26.27 -10.07
CA VAL A 88 -26.06 25.22 -9.72
C VAL A 88 -24.71 25.48 -10.39
N ARG A 89 -24.71 25.81 -11.69
CA ARG A 89 -23.49 26.11 -12.44
C ARG A 89 -22.78 27.35 -11.90
N HIS A 90 -23.51 28.39 -11.53
CA HIS A 90 -22.95 29.63 -10.98
C HIS A 90 -22.47 29.46 -9.53
N ASP A 91 -23.36 29.06 -8.62
CA ASP A 91 -23.14 29.08 -7.17
C ASP A 91 -22.18 27.98 -6.70
N ILE A 92 -22.22 26.81 -7.34
CA ILE A 92 -21.42 25.65 -6.93
C ILE A 92 -20.15 25.57 -7.78
N PHE A 93 -20.30 25.61 -9.10
CA PHE A 93 -19.19 25.41 -10.05
C PHE A 93 -18.56 26.71 -10.57
N GLY A 94 -19.00 27.88 -10.08
CA GLY A 94 -18.38 29.17 -10.41
C GLY A 94 -18.48 29.57 -11.89
N ASN A 95 -19.50 29.06 -12.61
CA ASN A 95 -19.67 29.17 -14.06
C ASN A 95 -18.53 28.58 -14.91
N ARG A 96 -17.63 27.80 -14.31
CA ARG A 96 -16.53 27.14 -15.03
C ARG A 96 -16.97 25.78 -15.58
N GLY A 97 -16.55 25.46 -16.80
CA GLY A 97 -16.72 24.14 -17.41
C GLY A 97 -15.77 23.10 -16.81
N GLY A 98 -15.72 21.93 -17.44
CA GLY A 98 -14.78 20.85 -17.09
C GLY A 98 -15.44 19.63 -16.47
N VAL A 99 -14.73 19.01 -15.53
CA VAL A 99 -15.06 17.70 -14.96
C VAL A 99 -15.24 17.78 -13.45
N CYS A 100 -16.30 17.14 -12.94
CA CYS A 100 -16.53 16.96 -11.52
C CYS A 100 -16.01 15.59 -11.08
N VAL A 101 -15.00 15.57 -10.23
CA VAL A 101 -14.42 14.36 -9.64
C VAL A 101 -15.15 14.04 -8.34
N VAL A 102 -15.63 12.82 -8.24
CA VAL A 102 -16.34 12.28 -7.09
C VAL A 102 -15.68 10.99 -6.62
N HIS A 103 -15.75 10.68 -5.33
CA HIS A 103 -15.07 9.53 -4.74
C HIS A 103 -16.05 8.62 -3.99
N GLY A 104 -15.96 7.30 -4.21
CA GLY A 104 -16.63 6.28 -3.41
C GLY A 104 -18.15 6.20 -3.65
N ASP A 105 -18.91 5.98 -2.59
CA ASP A 105 -20.31 5.54 -2.63
C ASP A 105 -21.23 6.24 -1.63
N THR A 106 -20.78 7.36 -1.09
CA THR A 106 -21.54 8.11 -0.08
C THR A 106 -22.72 8.87 -0.71
N PRO A 107 -23.73 9.26 0.09
CA PRO A 107 -24.79 10.15 -0.38
C PRO A 107 -24.25 11.48 -0.96
N SER A 108 -23.11 11.97 -0.45
CA SER A 108 -22.40 13.12 -1.00
C SER A 108 -21.91 12.88 -2.43
N THR A 109 -21.45 11.66 -2.73
CA THR A 109 -21.03 11.24 -4.08
C THR A 109 -22.20 11.28 -5.05
N LEU A 110 -23.37 10.77 -4.65
CA LEU A 110 -24.60 10.82 -5.45
C LEU A 110 -25.04 12.27 -5.72
N LEU A 111 -25.07 13.09 -4.68
CA LEU A 111 -25.40 14.50 -4.81
C LEU A 111 -24.48 15.20 -5.81
N ALA A 112 -23.17 15.00 -5.68
CA ALA A 112 -22.16 15.61 -6.53
C ALA A 112 -22.37 15.24 -8.00
N ALA A 113 -22.60 13.95 -8.28
CA ALA A 113 -22.87 13.46 -9.63
C ALA A 113 -24.13 14.11 -10.22
N LEU A 114 -25.23 14.20 -9.45
CA LEU A 114 -26.47 14.83 -9.89
C LEU A 114 -26.28 16.33 -10.17
N LEU A 115 -25.60 17.07 -9.28
CA LEU A 115 -25.34 18.51 -9.46
C LEU A 115 -24.45 18.77 -10.68
N ALA A 116 -23.40 17.98 -10.87
CA ALA A 116 -22.50 18.10 -12.00
C ALA A 116 -23.22 17.85 -13.33
N ARG A 117 -24.00 16.75 -13.43
CA ARG A 117 -24.80 16.45 -14.62
C ARG A 117 -25.84 17.54 -14.90
N ARG A 118 -26.50 18.07 -13.86
CA ARG A 118 -27.45 19.19 -13.97
C ARG A 118 -26.79 20.48 -14.46
N ALA A 119 -25.53 20.73 -14.10
CA ALA A 119 -24.73 21.88 -14.55
C ALA A 119 -24.13 21.70 -15.97
N GLY A 120 -24.29 20.51 -16.56
CA GLY A 120 -23.73 20.15 -17.86
C GLY A 120 -22.23 19.81 -17.82
N LEU A 121 -21.71 19.36 -16.66
CA LEU A 121 -20.33 18.92 -16.50
C LEU A 121 -20.19 17.41 -16.73
N ALA A 122 -18.99 16.99 -17.13
CA ALA A 122 -18.60 15.58 -17.09
C ALA A 122 -18.41 15.13 -15.64
N VAL A 123 -18.60 13.84 -15.36
CA VAL A 123 -18.37 13.27 -14.02
C VAL A 123 -17.29 12.20 -14.10
N ALA A 124 -16.27 12.33 -13.27
CA ALA A 124 -15.19 11.37 -13.09
C ALA A 124 -15.34 10.69 -11.73
N HIS A 125 -15.53 9.38 -11.71
CA HIS A 125 -15.76 8.62 -10.48
C HIS A 125 -14.53 7.81 -10.08
N LEU A 126 -13.91 8.20 -8.97
CA LEU A 126 -12.81 7.50 -8.33
C LEU A 126 -13.32 6.33 -7.48
N GLU A 127 -12.59 5.22 -7.50
CA GLU A 127 -12.99 3.93 -6.87
C GLU A 127 -14.31 3.37 -7.44
N ALA A 128 -14.49 3.48 -8.76
CA ALA A 128 -15.64 2.92 -9.47
C ALA A 128 -15.54 1.38 -9.59
N GLY A 129 -16.68 0.71 -9.79
CA GLY A 129 -16.72 -0.73 -10.09
C GLY A 129 -16.77 -1.68 -8.88
N LEU A 130 -16.70 -1.17 -7.65
CA LEU A 130 -16.89 -2.00 -6.46
C LEU A 130 -18.36 -2.42 -6.32
N ARG A 131 -18.62 -3.71 -6.10
CA ARG A 131 -19.98 -4.28 -6.01
C ARG A 131 -20.12 -5.21 -4.81
N SER A 132 -21.27 -5.16 -4.15
CA SER A 132 -21.69 -6.23 -3.22
C SER A 132 -22.64 -7.24 -3.85
N HIS A 133 -23.16 -6.94 -5.05
CA HIS A 133 -24.20 -7.71 -5.76
C HIS A 133 -25.51 -7.87 -4.98
N SER A 134 -25.67 -7.14 -3.87
CA SER A 134 -26.86 -7.16 -3.04
C SER A 134 -27.36 -5.73 -2.82
N LEU A 135 -28.51 -5.40 -3.40
CA LEU A 135 -29.16 -4.09 -3.22
C LEU A 135 -29.58 -3.82 -1.76
N ARG A 136 -29.55 -4.84 -0.89
CA ARG A 136 -29.94 -4.73 0.52
C ARG A 136 -28.75 -4.66 1.47
N HIS A 137 -27.54 -4.98 1.01
CA HIS A 137 -26.34 -5.03 1.85
C HIS A 137 -25.07 -4.71 1.04
N PRO A 138 -24.36 -3.59 1.33
CA PRO A 138 -24.78 -2.47 2.17
C PRO A 138 -25.88 -1.61 1.50
N PHE A 139 -26.87 -1.18 2.29
CA PHE A 139 -27.96 -0.29 1.87
C PHE A 139 -27.85 1.03 2.65
N PRO A 140 -27.83 2.21 1.98
CA PRO A 140 -28.14 2.50 0.58
C PRO A 140 -26.93 2.50 -0.40
N GLU A 141 -25.75 2.10 0.03
CA GLU A 141 -24.48 2.31 -0.69
C GLU A 141 -24.42 1.60 -2.04
N GLU A 142 -24.88 0.34 -2.17
CA GLU A 142 -24.89 -0.38 -3.46
C GLU A 142 -25.79 0.33 -4.50
N ALA A 143 -26.94 0.85 -4.07
CA ALA A 143 -27.83 1.61 -4.95
C ALA A 143 -27.16 2.93 -5.39
N ILE A 144 -26.48 3.62 -4.47
CA ILE A 144 -25.71 4.82 -4.76
C ILE A 144 -24.59 4.52 -5.77
N ARG A 145 -23.82 3.44 -5.56
CA ARG A 145 -22.76 3.02 -6.50
C ARG A 145 -23.30 2.86 -7.91
N LEU A 146 -24.38 2.09 -8.08
CA LEU A 146 -25.00 1.84 -9.37
C LEU A 146 -25.45 3.14 -10.07
N LEU A 147 -26.03 4.06 -9.31
CA LEU A 147 -26.55 5.31 -9.84
C LEU A 147 -25.42 6.27 -10.23
N VAL A 148 -24.40 6.42 -9.37
CA VAL A 148 -23.22 7.24 -9.66
C VAL A 148 -22.45 6.69 -10.85
N MET A 149 -22.24 5.37 -10.94
CA MET A 149 -21.54 4.76 -12.07
C MET A 149 -22.25 5.05 -13.41
N ARG A 150 -23.59 4.97 -13.44
CA ARG A 150 -24.37 5.30 -14.65
C ARG A 150 -24.32 6.78 -15.01
N LEU A 151 -24.30 7.66 -14.01
CA LEU A 151 -24.20 9.11 -14.20
C LEU A 151 -22.79 9.56 -14.61
N SER A 152 -21.77 8.70 -14.46
CA SER A 152 -20.37 9.06 -14.68
C SER A 152 -19.95 8.95 -16.15
N THR A 153 -19.13 9.91 -16.58
CA THR A 153 -18.53 9.97 -17.92
C THR A 153 -17.20 9.22 -17.96
N LEU A 154 -16.43 9.28 -16.86
CA LEU A 154 -15.22 8.48 -16.64
C LEU A 154 -15.34 7.70 -15.33
N LEU A 155 -14.87 6.46 -15.34
CA LEU A 155 -14.89 5.52 -14.22
C LEU A 155 -13.47 5.02 -13.96
N PHE A 156 -12.91 5.29 -12.79
CA PHE A 156 -11.58 4.83 -12.42
C PHE A 156 -11.68 3.61 -11.50
N ALA A 157 -11.40 2.43 -12.06
CA ALA A 157 -11.47 1.16 -11.35
C ALA A 157 -10.16 0.88 -10.59
N PRO A 158 -10.21 0.57 -9.28
CA PRO A 158 -9.01 0.36 -8.47
C PRO A 158 -8.31 -0.98 -8.73
N ASP A 159 -9.03 -1.98 -9.23
CA ASP A 159 -8.50 -3.33 -9.47
C ASP A 159 -9.18 -4.04 -10.65
N ALA A 160 -8.69 -5.25 -10.98
CA ALA A 160 -9.22 -6.05 -12.08
C ALA A 160 -10.67 -6.52 -11.84
N THR A 161 -11.03 -6.84 -10.60
CA THR A 161 -12.39 -7.27 -10.23
C THR A 161 -13.40 -6.14 -10.43
N ALA A 162 -13.03 -4.93 -10.03
CA ALA A 162 -13.82 -3.73 -10.25
C ALA A 162 -13.98 -3.43 -11.75
N MET A 163 -12.92 -3.65 -12.54
CA MET A 163 -13.01 -3.54 -13.99
C MET A 163 -13.97 -4.57 -14.59
N ASP A 164 -13.92 -5.83 -14.15
CA ASP A 164 -14.83 -6.88 -14.61
C ASP A 164 -16.29 -6.57 -14.25
N ASN A 165 -16.54 -6.00 -13.08
CA ASN A 165 -17.86 -5.52 -12.69
C ASN A 165 -18.37 -4.39 -13.59
N LEU A 166 -17.51 -3.47 -14.01
CA LEU A 166 -17.87 -2.39 -14.95
C LEU A 166 -18.15 -2.94 -16.34
N ARG A 167 -17.38 -3.94 -16.81
CA ARG A 167 -17.65 -4.68 -18.05
C ARG A 167 -19.01 -5.37 -18.01
N ALA A 168 -19.32 -6.06 -16.92
CA ALA A 168 -20.61 -6.73 -16.72
C ALA A 168 -21.80 -5.75 -16.72
N LEU A 169 -21.57 -4.47 -16.43
CA LEU A 169 -22.58 -3.39 -16.50
C LEU A 169 -22.65 -2.70 -17.87
N GLY A 170 -21.82 -3.09 -18.84
CA GLY A 170 -21.71 -2.43 -20.14
C GLY A 170 -21.11 -1.02 -20.05
N LEU A 171 -20.17 -0.80 -19.12
CA LEU A 171 -19.55 0.50 -18.86
C LEU A 171 -18.07 0.56 -19.27
N GLU A 172 -17.54 -0.43 -19.99
CA GLU A 172 -16.11 -0.55 -20.26
C GLU A 172 -15.54 0.62 -21.07
N ASP A 173 -16.28 1.14 -22.05
CA ASP A 173 -15.86 2.24 -22.93
C ASP A 173 -15.53 3.54 -22.19
N ARG A 174 -16.00 3.65 -20.93
CA ARG A 174 -15.83 4.81 -20.05
C ARG A 174 -14.95 4.49 -18.85
N SER A 175 -14.34 3.30 -18.81
CA SER A 175 -13.64 2.78 -17.64
C SER A 175 -12.13 2.75 -17.86
N VAL A 176 -11.39 3.23 -16.87
CA VAL A 176 -9.92 3.24 -16.83
C VAL A 176 -9.48 2.43 -15.62
N ARG A 177 -8.60 1.43 -15.83
CA ARG A 177 -8.00 0.66 -14.73
C ARG A 177 -6.85 1.46 -14.14
N LEU A 178 -6.91 1.72 -12.84
CA LEU A 178 -5.79 2.31 -12.11
C LEU A 178 -4.72 1.24 -11.83
N PRO A 179 -3.43 1.61 -11.84
CA PRO A 179 -2.33 0.66 -11.65
C PRO A 179 -2.18 0.13 -10.21
N GLY A 180 -2.96 0.60 -9.22
CA GLY A 180 -2.86 0.09 -7.85
C GLY A 180 -3.88 0.65 -6.85
N ASN A 181 -3.85 0.07 -5.64
CA ASN A 181 -4.69 0.39 -4.48
C ASN A 181 -4.29 1.75 -3.86
N THR A 182 -5.25 2.61 -3.51
CA THR A 182 -5.04 3.93 -2.90
C THR A 182 -4.29 3.89 -1.56
N VAL A 183 -4.23 2.72 -0.90
CA VAL A 183 -3.37 2.48 0.26
C VAL A 183 -1.87 2.62 -0.09
N ILE A 184 -1.46 2.23 -1.29
CA ILE A 184 -0.07 2.36 -1.77
C ILE A 184 0.29 3.83 -1.95
N GLU A 185 -0.59 4.63 -2.55
CA GLU A 185 -0.39 6.08 -2.71
C GLU A 185 -0.37 6.83 -1.36
N ALA A 186 -1.19 6.39 -0.40
CA ALA A 186 -1.19 6.94 0.95
C ALA A 186 0.06 6.55 1.76
N LEU A 187 0.63 5.36 1.51
CA LEU A 187 1.89 4.89 2.10
C LEU A 187 3.06 5.69 1.53
N ASP A 188 3.15 5.86 0.21
CA ASP A 188 4.24 6.53 -0.50
C ASP A 188 4.45 8.00 -0.05
N GLU A 189 3.38 8.78 0.09
CA GLU A 189 3.48 10.19 0.54
C GLU A 189 3.78 10.36 2.04
N SER A 190 3.58 9.32 2.85
CA SER A 190 3.70 9.39 4.31
C SER A 190 5.12 9.09 4.82
N LEU A 191 5.91 8.39 3.98
CA LEU A 191 7.23 7.87 4.26
C LEU A 191 8.30 8.96 4.10
N HIS A 192 8.65 9.62 5.20
CA HIS A 192 10.03 10.08 5.34
C HIS A 192 10.83 8.81 5.63
N LEU A 193 11.32 8.15 4.58
CA LEU A 193 12.01 6.86 4.64
C LEU A 193 13.14 6.92 5.68
N SER A 194 12.82 6.51 6.90
CA SER A 194 13.80 6.12 7.90
C SER A 194 14.42 4.82 7.40
N GLN A 195 15.71 4.62 7.62
CA GLN A 195 16.37 3.41 7.14
C GLN A 195 15.63 2.16 7.65
N PRO A 196 15.22 1.24 6.76
CA PRO A 196 14.51 0.03 7.14
C PRO A 196 15.30 -0.76 8.19
N SER A 197 14.63 -1.38 9.16
CA SER A 197 15.24 -2.16 10.24
C SER A 197 16.08 -1.40 11.28
N HIS A 198 16.15 -0.07 11.23
CA HIS A 198 16.86 0.73 12.24
C HIS A 198 15.97 1.27 13.38
N GLY A 199 14.65 1.06 13.30
CA GLY A 199 13.69 1.45 14.33
C GLY A 199 13.46 0.38 15.41
N PRO A 200 12.65 0.68 16.45
CA PRO A 200 12.18 -0.33 17.40
C PRO A 200 11.21 -1.33 16.74
N ALA A 201 11.16 -2.56 17.25
CA ALA A 201 10.10 -3.50 16.91
C ALA A 201 8.75 -2.96 17.37
N ILE A 202 7.70 -3.14 16.57
CA ILE A 202 6.38 -2.59 16.84
C ILE A 202 5.41 -3.69 17.25
N VAL A 203 4.69 -3.46 18.34
CA VAL A 203 3.64 -4.35 18.83
C VAL A 203 2.31 -3.60 18.87
N SER A 204 1.25 -4.19 18.31
CA SER A 204 -0.11 -3.68 18.42
C SER A 204 -1.11 -4.83 18.47
N MET A 205 -1.89 -4.91 19.55
CA MET A 205 -2.93 -5.92 19.73
C MET A 205 -4.20 -5.21 20.15
N HIS A 206 -5.35 -5.52 19.57
CA HIS A 206 -6.63 -4.93 19.96
C HIS A 206 -7.86 -5.84 19.78
N ARG A 207 -7.71 -7.07 19.27
CA ARG A 207 -8.85 -7.98 19.10
C ARG A 207 -9.35 -8.53 20.43
N VAL A 208 -10.67 -8.44 20.63
CA VAL A 208 -11.36 -8.90 21.84
C VAL A 208 -11.08 -10.38 22.15
N GLU A 209 -10.99 -11.24 21.12
CA GLU A 209 -10.70 -12.67 21.31
C GLU A 209 -9.31 -12.93 21.91
N ASN A 210 -8.35 -12.02 21.72
CA ASN A 210 -7.02 -12.11 22.32
C ASN A 210 -7.04 -11.52 23.73
N LEU A 211 -7.67 -10.35 23.90
CA LEU A 211 -7.73 -9.60 25.17
C LEU A 211 -8.52 -10.30 26.28
N THR A 212 -9.48 -11.15 25.92
CA THR A 212 -10.27 -11.94 26.88
C THR A 212 -9.55 -13.19 27.38
N SER A 213 -8.50 -13.64 26.67
CA SER A 213 -7.80 -14.88 26.98
C SER A 213 -6.48 -14.61 27.70
N ARG A 214 -6.46 -14.74 29.04
CA ARG A 214 -5.26 -14.55 29.88
C ARG A 214 -4.02 -15.29 29.35
N ARG A 215 -4.17 -16.56 28.97
CA ARG A 215 -3.08 -17.39 28.40
C ARG A 215 -2.46 -16.79 27.13
N ARG A 216 -3.25 -16.14 26.27
CA ARG A 216 -2.77 -15.53 25.01
C ARG A 216 -2.05 -14.23 25.29
N VAL A 217 -2.58 -13.41 26.20
CA VAL A 217 -1.95 -12.16 26.63
C VAL A 217 -0.63 -12.44 27.35
N GLU A 218 -0.61 -13.37 28.31
CA GLU A 218 0.63 -13.77 29.01
C GLU A 218 1.69 -14.30 28.04
N ARG A 219 1.29 -15.06 27.01
CA ARG A 219 2.20 -15.53 25.97
C ARG A 219 2.74 -14.39 25.11
N LEU A 220 1.90 -13.42 24.75
CA LEU A 220 2.37 -12.23 24.02
C LEU A 220 3.35 -11.46 24.88
N VAL A 221 3.01 -11.17 26.14
CA VAL A 221 3.87 -10.45 27.09
C VAL A 221 5.21 -11.15 27.26
N ALA A 222 5.23 -12.46 27.51
CA ALA A 222 6.47 -13.23 27.61
C ALA A 222 7.30 -13.21 26.31
N THR A 223 6.63 -13.11 25.16
CA THR A 223 7.29 -13.01 23.86
C THR A 223 7.91 -11.63 23.66
N VAL A 224 7.18 -10.58 24.04
CA VAL A 224 7.64 -9.19 23.98
C VAL A 224 8.77 -8.94 24.97
N GLU A 225 8.72 -9.50 26.18
CA GLU A 225 9.81 -9.42 27.17
C GLU A 225 11.11 -10.03 26.62
N ARG A 226 11.03 -11.21 25.99
CA ARG A 226 12.20 -11.83 25.35
C ARG A 226 12.74 -11.01 24.19
N LEU A 227 11.85 -10.43 23.38
CA LEU A 227 12.25 -9.56 22.28
C LEU A 227 12.92 -8.28 22.78
N ALA A 228 12.40 -7.69 23.86
CA ALA A 228 12.93 -6.46 24.46
C ALA A 228 14.35 -6.61 25.03
N ALA A 229 14.78 -7.85 25.33
CA ALA A 229 16.15 -8.13 25.78
C ALA A 229 17.21 -7.89 24.70
N THR A 230 16.85 -7.99 23.41
CA THR A 230 17.79 -7.86 22.28
C THR A 230 17.43 -6.75 21.31
N THR A 231 16.18 -6.26 21.34
CA THR A 231 15.66 -5.31 20.36
C THR A 231 14.78 -4.29 21.07
N PRO A 232 14.97 -2.98 20.88
CA PRO A 232 14.04 -1.99 21.43
C PRO A 232 12.61 -2.26 20.96
N VAL A 233 11.63 -2.24 21.87
CA VAL A 233 10.22 -2.51 21.54
C VAL A 233 9.34 -1.31 21.87
N ARG A 234 8.47 -0.95 20.93
CA ARG A 234 7.34 -0.02 21.13
C ARG A 234 6.03 -0.78 21.05
N PHE A 235 5.23 -0.70 22.10
CA PHE A 235 3.88 -1.27 22.13
C PHE A 235 2.85 -0.14 22.06
N VAL A 236 2.16 -0.02 20.92
CA VAL A 236 1.06 0.93 20.75
C VAL A 236 -0.20 0.35 21.37
N LEU A 237 -0.69 0.99 22.43
CA LEU A 237 -1.80 0.53 23.23
C LEU A 237 -3.10 1.23 22.84
N HIS A 238 -4.06 0.45 22.36
CA HIS A 238 -5.46 0.85 22.31
C HIS A 238 -6.05 0.74 23.73
N THR A 239 -7.06 1.56 24.05
CA THR A 239 -7.72 1.57 25.37
C THR A 239 -8.11 0.17 25.88
N PRO A 240 -8.74 -0.70 25.08
CA PRO A 240 -9.12 -2.05 25.55
C PRO A 240 -7.92 -2.92 25.93
N THR A 241 -6.78 -2.70 25.27
CA THR A 241 -5.55 -3.46 25.50
C THR A 241 -4.87 -3.00 26.77
N ASP A 242 -4.81 -1.69 27.01
CA ASP A 242 -4.24 -1.12 28.23
C ASP A 242 -5.03 -1.56 29.47
N GLU A 243 -6.37 -1.55 29.38
CA GLU A 243 -7.26 -2.06 30.42
C GLU A 243 -7.05 -3.56 30.68
N ALA A 244 -6.95 -4.36 29.62
CA ALA A 244 -6.73 -5.80 29.75
C ALA A 244 -5.37 -6.10 30.42
N LEU A 245 -4.30 -5.42 30.01
CA LEU A 245 -2.96 -5.57 30.60
C LEU A 245 -2.93 -5.14 32.08
N THR A 246 -3.59 -4.03 32.41
CA THR A 246 -3.68 -3.52 33.79
C THR A 246 -4.46 -4.48 34.67
N ARG A 247 -5.64 -4.92 34.23
CA ARG A 247 -6.49 -5.89 34.95
C ARG A 247 -5.76 -7.22 35.20
N MET A 248 -4.90 -7.64 34.28
CA MET A 248 -4.14 -8.88 34.41
C MET A 248 -2.81 -8.72 35.17
N GLY A 249 -2.45 -7.51 35.61
CA GLY A 249 -1.18 -7.24 36.29
C GLY A 249 0.05 -7.45 35.41
N LEU A 250 -0.10 -7.30 34.08
CA LEU A 250 0.96 -7.55 33.09
C LEU A 250 1.58 -6.27 32.54
N ARG A 251 1.00 -5.11 32.86
CA ARG A 251 1.49 -3.81 32.38
C ARG A 251 2.86 -3.47 32.94
N ASP A 252 3.06 -3.68 34.24
CA ASP A 252 4.32 -3.33 34.91
C ASP A 252 5.46 -4.23 34.43
N ARG A 253 5.18 -5.52 34.22
CA ARG A 253 6.12 -6.45 33.59
C ARG A 253 6.69 -5.98 32.26
N LEU A 254 5.85 -5.40 31.39
CA LEU A 254 6.32 -4.83 30.12
C LEU A 254 7.21 -3.60 30.34
N ARG A 255 6.88 -2.75 31.31
CA ARG A 255 7.71 -1.58 31.66
C ARG A 255 9.06 -2.01 32.22
N ASP A 256 9.08 -2.98 33.13
CA ASP A 256 10.29 -3.53 33.75
C ASP A 256 11.21 -4.18 32.72
N ALA A 257 10.63 -4.76 31.66
CA ALA A 257 11.36 -5.29 30.52
C ALA A 257 11.87 -4.21 29.53
N GLY A 258 11.67 -2.92 29.82
CA GLY A 258 12.14 -1.82 28.97
C GLY A 258 11.27 -1.54 27.73
N VAL A 259 10.05 -2.08 27.68
CA VAL A 259 9.12 -1.85 26.56
C VAL A 259 8.52 -0.44 26.64
N GLN A 260 8.66 0.32 25.55
CA GLN A 260 8.06 1.64 25.45
C GLN A 260 6.56 1.51 25.15
N LEU A 261 5.71 1.76 26.15
CA LEU A 261 4.26 1.77 26.00
C LEU A 261 3.82 3.13 25.44
N LEU A 262 3.21 3.14 24.26
CA LEU A 262 2.76 4.35 23.56
C LEU A 262 1.23 4.44 23.53
N PRO A 263 0.64 5.64 23.66
CA PRO A 263 -0.77 5.85 23.33
C PRO A 263 -0.99 5.72 21.82
N LEU A 264 -2.26 5.81 21.40
CA LEU A 264 -2.62 5.93 19.99
C LEU A 264 -1.87 7.10 19.34
N VAL A 265 -1.18 6.80 18.25
CA VAL A 265 -0.47 7.77 17.41
C VAL A 265 -1.29 8.08 16.15
N SER A 266 -0.94 9.15 15.43
CA SER A 266 -1.53 9.38 14.11
C SER A 266 -1.16 8.26 13.15
N HIS A 267 -2.05 7.98 12.19
CA HIS A 267 -1.86 6.91 11.20
C HIS A 267 -0.53 7.07 10.44
N ARG A 268 -0.21 8.30 9.99
CA ARG A 268 1.07 8.62 9.35
C ARG A 268 2.28 8.27 10.24
N SER A 269 2.23 8.66 11.52
CA SER A 269 3.32 8.35 12.45
C SER A 269 3.45 6.84 12.67
N PHE A 270 2.32 6.13 12.70
CA PHE A 270 2.27 4.69 12.84
C PHE A 270 2.90 3.97 11.65
N VAL A 271 2.50 4.33 10.43
CA VAL A 271 3.06 3.79 9.19
C VAL A 271 4.58 3.98 9.11
N ASN A 272 5.08 5.17 9.48
CA ASN A 272 6.52 5.43 9.55
C ASN A 272 7.25 4.54 10.56
N MET A 273 6.61 4.26 11.71
CA MET A 273 7.15 3.30 12.67
C MET A 273 7.16 1.89 12.12
N LEU A 274 6.13 1.46 11.39
CA LEU A 274 6.09 0.14 10.74
C LEU A 274 7.21 -0.01 9.72
N ALA A 275 7.41 0.98 8.84
CA ALA A 275 8.42 0.95 7.79
C ALA A 275 9.85 0.88 8.34
N ALA A 276 10.12 1.54 9.46
CA ALA A 276 11.42 1.49 10.14
C ALA A 276 11.63 0.21 10.97
N ALA A 277 10.58 -0.57 11.22
CA ALA A 277 10.63 -1.66 12.18
C ALA A 277 11.44 -2.88 11.67
N PRO A 278 12.26 -3.51 12.51
CA PRO A 278 12.89 -4.80 12.22
C PRO A 278 11.83 -5.91 12.13
N LEU A 279 10.78 -5.82 12.94
CA LEU A 279 9.61 -6.69 12.86
C LEU A 279 8.37 -6.03 13.50
N VAL A 280 7.20 -6.55 13.13
CA VAL A 280 5.90 -6.15 13.67
C VAL A 280 5.19 -7.36 14.27
N ILE A 281 4.63 -7.24 15.47
CA ILE A 281 3.70 -8.22 16.04
C ILE A 281 2.32 -7.58 16.12
N THR A 282 1.35 -8.11 15.38
CA THR A 282 -0.01 -7.53 15.39
C THR A 282 -1.13 -8.55 15.26
N ASP A 283 -2.34 -8.21 15.71
CA ASP A 283 -3.57 -8.93 15.39
C ASP A 283 -4.52 -8.13 14.47
N GLY A 284 -4.09 -6.95 14.02
CA GLY A 284 -4.86 -6.06 13.16
C GLY A 284 -4.82 -6.48 11.69
N GLY A 285 -5.99 -6.57 11.06
CA GLY A 285 -6.08 -6.92 9.63
C GLY A 285 -5.57 -5.80 8.70
N SER A 286 -5.85 -4.53 9.02
CA SER A 286 -5.34 -3.41 8.22
C SER A 286 -3.82 -3.24 8.37
N ILE A 287 -3.30 -3.48 9.58
CA ILE A 287 -1.85 -3.44 9.83
C ILE A 287 -1.15 -4.58 9.08
N GLN A 288 -1.78 -5.76 8.96
CA GLN A 288 -1.30 -6.85 8.11
C GLN A 288 -1.13 -6.38 6.66
N GLU A 289 -2.12 -5.69 6.08
CA GLU A 289 -2.06 -5.19 4.70
C GLU A 289 -0.95 -4.14 4.53
N GLU A 290 -0.86 -3.18 5.45
CA GLU A 290 0.18 -2.14 5.42
C GLU A 290 1.57 -2.76 5.51
N CYS A 291 1.79 -3.73 6.42
CA CYS A 291 3.07 -4.39 6.53
C CYS A 291 3.37 -5.29 5.33
N ALA A 292 2.37 -5.95 4.74
CA ALA A 292 2.51 -6.68 3.48
C ALA A 292 3.01 -5.77 2.36
N LEU A 293 2.45 -4.56 2.27
CA LEU A 293 2.85 -3.55 1.28
C LEU A 293 4.19 -2.90 1.57
N LEU A 294 4.59 -2.76 2.83
CA LEU A 294 5.92 -2.25 3.21
C LEU A 294 7.00 -3.34 3.20
N GLY A 295 6.59 -4.60 3.03
CA GLY A 295 7.45 -5.78 3.11
C GLY A 295 8.11 -6.00 4.48
N VAL A 296 7.52 -5.44 5.52
CA VAL A 296 8.04 -5.55 6.88
C VAL A 296 7.71 -6.94 7.45
N PRO A 297 8.68 -7.66 8.06
CA PRO A 297 8.44 -8.92 8.73
C PRO A 297 7.32 -8.78 9.77
N THR A 298 6.26 -9.57 9.63
CA THR A 298 5.07 -9.44 10.48
C THR A 298 4.62 -10.76 11.07
N LEU A 299 4.66 -10.86 12.40
CA LEU A 299 4.07 -11.97 13.15
C LEU A 299 2.60 -11.66 13.45
N LEU A 300 1.70 -12.26 12.69
CA LEU A 300 0.27 -12.11 12.86
C LEU A 300 -0.21 -12.96 14.05
N TRP A 301 -0.62 -12.31 15.13
CA TRP A 301 -1.06 -12.90 16.40
C TRP A 301 -2.50 -13.46 16.32
N ARG A 302 -2.71 -14.35 15.35
CA ARG A 302 -4.01 -14.95 15.01
C ARG A 302 -3.86 -16.45 14.73
N ALA A 303 -4.94 -17.20 14.97
CA ALA A 303 -5.05 -18.59 14.51
C ALA A 303 -5.31 -18.70 13.00
N ARG A 304 -6.09 -17.76 12.45
CA ARG A 304 -6.53 -17.68 11.07
C ARG A 304 -6.67 -16.21 10.67
N THR A 305 -6.51 -15.91 9.39
CA THR A 305 -6.82 -14.60 8.81
C THR A 305 -7.64 -14.79 7.54
N GLU A 306 -8.56 -13.88 7.31
CA GLU A 306 -9.37 -13.74 6.11
C GLU A 306 -8.62 -13.04 4.96
N ARG A 307 -7.46 -12.44 5.26
CA ARG A 307 -6.67 -11.64 4.33
C ARG A 307 -5.44 -12.42 3.84
N PRO A 308 -5.27 -12.66 2.53
CA PRO A 308 -4.10 -13.36 1.99
C PRO A 308 -2.83 -12.48 1.99
N ASP A 309 -2.96 -11.19 2.26
CA ASP A 309 -1.90 -10.19 2.10
C ASP A 309 -0.65 -10.54 2.92
N GLY A 310 0.47 -10.72 2.20
CA GLY A 310 1.78 -11.05 2.76
C GLY A 310 1.92 -12.46 3.34
N LEU A 311 0.85 -13.28 3.37
CA LEU A 311 0.95 -14.67 3.81
C LEU A 311 1.90 -15.44 2.88
N ASP A 312 2.72 -16.31 3.48
CA ASP A 312 3.78 -17.08 2.81
C ASP A 312 4.92 -16.23 2.20
N ALA A 313 4.91 -14.91 2.44
CA ALA A 313 5.99 -13.98 2.15
C ALA A 313 6.49 -13.33 3.45
N ASN A 314 6.06 -12.09 3.72
CA ASN A 314 6.52 -11.33 4.89
C ASN A 314 5.63 -11.40 6.13
N VAL A 315 4.45 -12.04 6.03
CA VAL A 315 3.51 -12.22 7.13
C VAL A 315 3.44 -13.69 7.55
N VAL A 316 3.69 -13.97 8.83
CA VAL A 316 3.62 -15.31 9.42
C VAL A 316 2.49 -15.39 10.43
N LEU A 317 1.57 -16.33 10.23
CA LEU A 317 0.54 -16.65 11.23
C LEU A 317 1.17 -17.35 12.44
N SER A 318 1.12 -16.71 13.60
CA SER A 318 1.68 -17.29 14.83
C SER A 318 0.98 -18.60 15.21
N LYS A 319 -0.32 -18.73 14.90
CA LYS A 319 -1.20 -19.82 15.35
C LYS A 319 -1.13 -20.04 16.87
N TYR A 320 -0.64 -19.03 17.59
CA TYR A 320 -0.23 -19.09 19.00
C TYR A 320 0.74 -20.23 19.33
N ARG A 321 1.48 -20.77 18.36
CA ARG A 321 2.40 -21.91 18.55
C ARG A 321 3.78 -21.40 18.97
N PRO A 322 4.33 -21.86 20.12
CA PRO A 322 5.63 -21.42 20.61
C PRO A 322 6.76 -21.59 19.59
N GLN A 323 6.76 -22.68 18.84
CA GLN A 323 7.79 -22.99 17.83
C GLN A 323 7.75 -21.99 16.67
N THR A 324 6.56 -21.67 16.16
CA THR A 324 6.39 -20.68 15.08
C THR A 324 6.80 -19.29 15.53
N ILE A 325 6.41 -18.89 16.75
CA ILE A 325 6.77 -17.60 17.34
C ILE A 325 8.29 -17.50 17.53
N ALA A 326 8.92 -18.53 18.09
CA ALA A 326 10.37 -18.55 18.31
C ALA A 326 11.15 -18.55 17.01
N ALA A 327 10.73 -19.33 16.01
CA ALA A 327 11.38 -19.38 14.70
C ALA A 327 11.29 -18.03 13.96
N PHE A 328 10.16 -17.33 14.06
CA PHE A 328 10.01 -16.00 13.48
C PHE A 328 10.91 -14.96 14.18
N ILE A 329 10.96 -14.97 15.52
CA ILE A 329 11.74 -13.99 16.28
C ILE A 329 13.24 -14.22 16.15
N ALA A 330 13.67 -15.46 15.96
CA ALA A 330 15.09 -15.79 15.80
C ALA A 330 15.69 -15.22 14.50
N ASP A 331 14.88 -15.11 13.45
CA ASP A 331 15.31 -14.61 12.14
C ASP A 331 14.14 -13.91 11.42
N PRO A 332 13.80 -12.68 11.84
CA PRO A 332 12.73 -11.91 11.20
C PRO A 332 13.10 -11.44 9.80
N GLU A 333 14.39 -11.18 9.54
CA GLU A 333 14.87 -10.66 8.25
C GLU A 333 14.66 -11.65 7.10
N ARG A 334 14.64 -12.96 7.37
CA ARG A 334 14.20 -13.97 6.41
C ARG A 334 12.83 -13.67 5.78
N TYR A 335 11.96 -12.98 6.49
CA TYR A 335 10.62 -12.63 6.04
C TYR A 335 10.56 -11.21 5.49
N ARG A 336 11.65 -10.44 5.42
CA ARG A 336 11.59 -9.09 4.87
C ARG A 336 11.49 -9.18 3.35
N THR A 337 10.47 -8.54 2.81
CA THR A 337 10.37 -8.30 1.37
C THR A 337 10.56 -6.82 1.10
N LYS A 338 10.95 -6.43 -0.12
CA LYS A 338 11.06 -5.01 -0.51
C LYS A 338 10.12 -4.67 -1.67
N PRO A 339 8.80 -4.81 -1.49
CA PRO A 339 7.83 -4.70 -2.57
C PRO A 339 7.78 -3.32 -3.25
N SER A 340 8.08 -2.22 -2.55
CA SER A 340 8.16 -0.88 -3.16
C SER A 340 9.37 -0.73 -4.09
N GLU A 341 10.57 -1.17 -3.66
CA GLU A 341 11.76 -1.18 -4.50
C GLU A 341 11.58 -2.06 -5.75
N LEU A 342 10.80 -3.15 -5.64
CA LEU A 342 10.50 -4.01 -6.79
C LEU A 342 9.60 -3.33 -7.82
N VAL A 343 8.62 -2.53 -7.38
CA VAL A 343 7.76 -1.76 -8.30
C VAL A 343 8.58 -0.66 -8.99
N ASP A 344 9.36 0.09 -8.22
CA ASP A 344 10.21 1.15 -8.77
C ASP A 344 11.27 0.58 -9.74
N ALA A 345 11.86 -0.56 -9.40
CA ALA A 345 12.81 -1.26 -10.27
C ALA A 345 12.16 -1.71 -11.59
N LEU A 346 10.92 -2.20 -11.55
CA LEU A 346 10.20 -2.59 -12.77
C LEU A 346 9.84 -1.36 -13.62
N LEU A 347 9.36 -0.28 -13.01
CA LEU A 347 9.05 0.98 -13.73
C LEU A 347 10.31 1.55 -14.38
N PHE A 348 11.41 1.64 -13.63
CA PHE A 348 12.69 2.09 -14.15
C PHE A 348 13.20 1.20 -15.29
N LEU A 349 13.05 -0.12 -15.16
CA LEU A 349 13.40 -1.06 -16.22
C LEU A 349 12.56 -0.82 -17.49
N GLY A 350 11.26 -0.56 -17.34
CA GLY A 350 10.38 -0.17 -18.45
C GLY A 350 10.89 1.06 -19.20
N GLU A 351 11.29 2.12 -18.48
CA GLU A 351 11.89 3.31 -19.09
C GLU A 351 13.21 3.01 -19.81
N ALA A 352 14.00 2.06 -19.30
CA ALA A 352 15.25 1.63 -19.93
C ALA A 352 14.99 0.86 -21.23
N ILE A 353 13.99 -0.02 -21.24
CA ILE A 353 13.56 -0.76 -22.44
C ILE A 353 13.09 0.23 -23.51
N GLU A 354 12.29 1.24 -23.15
CA GLU A 354 11.85 2.30 -24.09
C GLU A 354 13.01 3.08 -24.70
N LYS A 355 14.13 3.19 -23.98
CA LYS A 355 15.38 3.81 -24.45
C LYS A 355 16.25 2.87 -25.29
N GLY A 356 15.83 1.63 -25.50
CA GLY A 356 16.49 0.66 -26.39
C GLY A 356 17.53 -0.24 -25.71
N VAL A 357 17.36 -0.56 -24.43
CA VAL A 357 18.17 -1.61 -23.78
C VAL A 357 17.74 -3.00 -24.27
N ASP A 358 18.70 -3.82 -24.70
CA ASP A 358 18.44 -5.15 -25.26
C ASP A 358 18.37 -6.28 -24.20
N ALA A 359 18.99 -6.08 -23.04
CA ALA A 359 19.04 -7.07 -21.96
C ALA A 359 19.22 -6.44 -20.57
N ALA A 360 18.80 -7.13 -19.52
CA ALA A 360 19.06 -6.75 -18.13
C ALA A 360 19.91 -7.79 -17.39
N ILE A 361 20.94 -7.31 -16.68
CA ILE A 361 21.77 -8.15 -15.80
C ILE A 361 21.15 -8.13 -14.40
N VAL A 362 20.73 -9.29 -13.89
CA VAL A 362 19.95 -9.42 -12.67
C VAL A 362 20.62 -10.40 -11.70
N GLN A 363 20.52 -10.11 -10.40
CA GLN A 363 20.99 -10.99 -9.32
C GLN A 363 19.84 -11.64 -8.54
N ASP A 364 18.76 -10.88 -8.31
CA ASP A 364 17.65 -11.32 -7.46
C ASP A 364 16.68 -12.25 -8.21
N LEU A 365 16.47 -13.46 -7.66
CA LEU A 365 15.61 -14.48 -8.27
C LEU A 365 14.13 -14.08 -8.33
N GLY A 366 13.66 -13.30 -7.36
CA GLY A 366 12.30 -12.77 -7.35
C GLY A 366 12.10 -11.77 -8.48
N LEU A 367 13.07 -10.87 -8.67
CA LEU A 367 13.05 -9.89 -9.74
C LEU A 367 13.16 -10.55 -11.12
N VAL A 368 13.99 -11.60 -11.30
CA VAL A 368 14.02 -12.40 -12.54
C VAL A 368 12.61 -12.88 -12.91
N ARG A 369 11.89 -13.47 -11.95
CA ARG A 369 10.56 -14.02 -12.21
C ARG A 369 9.53 -12.91 -12.52
N LEU A 370 9.66 -11.76 -11.88
CA LEU A 370 8.81 -10.60 -12.12
C LEU A 370 9.07 -10.00 -13.50
N ILE A 371 10.33 -9.79 -13.89
CA ILE A 371 10.69 -9.24 -15.20
C ILE A 371 10.18 -10.15 -16.32
N GLN A 372 10.37 -11.47 -16.22
CA GLN A 372 9.85 -12.41 -17.22
C GLN A 372 8.32 -12.34 -17.39
N ARG A 373 7.60 -11.96 -16.33
CA ARG A 373 6.14 -11.82 -16.37
C ARG A 373 5.70 -10.48 -16.94
N VAL A 374 6.43 -9.41 -16.64
CA VAL A 374 6.06 -8.02 -17.00
C VAL A 374 6.64 -7.63 -18.37
N TYR A 375 7.88 -8.03 -18.65
CA TYR A 375 8.65 -7.76 -19.87
C TYR A 375 9.16 -9.07 -20.50
N PRO A 376 8.26 -9.96 -20.98
CA PRO A 376 8.63 -11.31 -21.46
C PRO A 376 9.53 -11.33 -22.70
N GLN A 377 9.74 -10.19 -23.36
CA GLN A 377 10.60 -10.07 -24.54
C GLN A 377 12.02 -9.60 -24.21
N LEU A 378 12.26 -9.13 -22.98
CA LEU A 378 13.56 -8.65 -22.56
C LEU A 378 14.47 -9.84 -22.21
N GLU A 379 15.64 -9.91 -22.82
CA GLU A 379 16.64 -10.93 -22.50
C GLU A 379 17.21 -10.69 -21.08
N LEU A 380 17.39 -11.77 -20.32
CA LEU A 380 17.90 -11.71 -18.96
C LEU A 380 19.26 -12.38 -18.84
N HIS A 381 20.19 -11.63 -18.24
CA HIS A 381 21.54 -12.09 -17.96
C HIS A 381 21.70 -12.31 -16.45
N GLY A 382 22.26 -13.45 -16.05
CA GLY A 382 22.62 -13.71 -14.67
C GLY A 382 23.89 -12.93 -14.28
N SER A 383 23.83 -12.14 -13.21
CA SER A 383 24.97 -11.40 -12.68
C SER A 383 26.05 -12.34 -12.12
N THR A 384 27.31 -11.90 -12.16
CA THR A 384 28.45 -12.52 -11.44
C THR A 384 28.12 -12.82 -9.98
N GLN A 385 27.29 -11.99 -9.35
CA GLN A 385 26.88 -12.13 -7.95
C GLN A 385 25.92 -13.31 -7.70
N MET A 386 25.41 -13.95 -8.76
CA MET A 386 24.69 -15.22 -8.68
C MET A 386 25.65 -16.41 -8.48
N THR A 387 26.96 -16.17 -8.50
CA THR A 387 28.03 -17.12 -8.12
C THR A 387 27.96 -18.43 -8.92
N VAL A 388 27.67 -18.34 -10.22
CA VAL A 388 27.68 -19.50 -11.12
C VAL A 388 29.11 -19.85 -11.46
N HIS A 389 29.61 -20.91 -10.83
CA HIS A 389 30.99 -21.38 -10.97
C HIS A 389 31.09 -22.83 -11.47
N ASP A 390 29.97 -23.52 -11.69
CA ASP A 390 29.94 -24.90 -12.14
C ASP A 390 28.75 -25.21 -13.06
N VAL A 391 28.71 -26.45 -13.55
CA VAL A 391 27.63 -26.97 -14.41
C VAL A 391 26.27 -26.94 -13.70
N SER A 392 26.24 -27.16 -12.38
CA SER A 392 25.00 -27.21 -11.60
C SER A 392 24.33 -25.84 -11.58
N GLY A 393 25.08 -24.80 -11.26
CA GLY A 393 24.63 -23.40 -11.27
C GLY A 393 24.14 -22.98 -12.66
N ALA A 394 24.88 -23.31 -13.71
CA ALA A 394 24.48 -22.99 -15.08
C ALA A 394 23.15 -23.66 -15.48
N ARG A 395 22.92 -24.92 -15.08
CA ARG A 395 21.64 -25.61 -15.29
C ARG A 395 20.48 -24.97 -14.53
N VAL A 396 20.72 -24.46 -13.32
CA VAL A 396 19.70 -23.71 -12.57
C VAL A 396 19.33 -22.45 -13.34
N MET A 397 20.32 -21.67 -13.80
CA MET A 397 20.06 -20.45 -14.59
C MET A 397 19.28 -20.75 -15.86
N LYS A 398 19.63 -21.82 -16.59
CA LYS A 398 18.90 -22.21 -17.79
C LYS A 398 17.43 -22.58 -17.48
N ARG A 399 17.17 -23.30 -16.38
CA ARG A 399 15.79 -23.63 -15.95
C ARG A 399 15.01 -22.40 -15.51
N LEU A 400 15.70 -21.38 -14.99
CA LEU A 400 15.09 -20.10 -14.65
C LEU A 400 14.76 -19.26 -15.88
N GLY A 401 15.17 -19.66 -17.09
CA GLY A 401 14.94 -18.88 -18.31
C GLY A 401 15.92 -17.72 -18.46
N ILE A 402 17.14 -17.85 -17.94
CA ILE A 402 18.24 -16.93 -18.18
C ILE A 402 18.96 -17.34 -19.47
N GLU A 403 19.17 -16.38 -20.37
CA GLU A 403 19.79 -16.60 -21.68
C GLU A 403 21.32 -16.57 -21.62
N ARG A 404 21.89 -15.74 -20.74
CA ARG A 404 23.34 -15.59 -20.56
C ARG A 404 23.72 -15.48 -19.09
N VAL A 405 24.88 -15.99 -18.71
CA VAL A 405 25.40 -15.84 -17.35
C VAL A 405 26.80 -15.23 -17.40
N VAL A 406 27.00 -14.21 -16.58
CA VAL A 406 28.33 -13.70 -16.24
C VAL A 406 28.90 -14.61 -15.16
N LEU A 407 29.88 -15.42 -15.53
CA LEU A 407 30.48 -16.45 -14.68
C LEU A 407 31.28 -15.86 -13.51
N ALA A 408 31.43 -16.67 -12.46
CA ALA A 408 32.27 -16.32 -11.32
C ALA A 408 33.71 -16.01 -11.76
N ARG A 409 34.37 -15.10 -11.04
CA ARG A 409 35.69 -14.57 -11.45
C ARG A 409 36.82 -15.59 -11.30
N GLU A 410 36.61 -16.57 -10.43
CA GLU A 410 37.51 -17.67 -10.11
C GLU A 410 37.40 -18.85 -11.08
N ASN A 411 36.49 -18.80 -12.06
CA ASN A 411 36.35 -19.89 -13.03
C ASN A 411 37.62 -20.05 -13.87
N THR A 412 38.14 -21.28 -13.88
CA THR A 412 39.23 -21.66 -14.77
C THR A 412 38.70 -21.87 -16.19
N LEU A 413 39.61 -21.89 -17.17
CA LEU A 413 39.24 -22.25 -18.54
C LEU A 413 38.61 -23.65 -18.64
N ASP A 414 39.01 -24.58 -17.77
CA ASP A 414 38.45 -25.93 -17.74
C ASP A 414 37.01 -25.93 -17.19
N ASP A 415 36.74 -25.12 -16.16
CA ASP A 415 35.37 -24.94 -15.66
C ASP A 415 34.45 -24.35 -16.74
N ILE A 416 34.93 -23.31 -17.44
CA ILE A 416 34.17 -22.67 -18.53
C ILE A 416 33.87 -23.68 -19.65
N ARG A 417 34.85 -24.50 -20.04
CA ARG A 417 34.66 -25.57 -21.03
C ARG A 417 33.64 -26.59 -20.56
N ALA A 418 33.72 -27.03 -19.30
CA ALA A 418 32.79 -27.99 -18.73
C ALA A 418 31.35 -27.45 -18.69
N ILE A 419 31.18 -26.18 -18.30
CA ILE A 419 29.88 -25.49 -18.29
C ILE A 419 29.32 -25.41 -19.72
N HIS A 420 30.11 -24.93 -20.68
CA HIS A 420 29.67 -24.78 -22.06
C HIS A 420 29.28 -26.13 -22.68
N ALA A 421 30.07 -27.18 -22.47
CA ALA A 421 29.76 -28.52 -22.98
C ALA A 421 28.46 -29.09 -22.39
N ALA A 422 28.16 -28.80 -21.11
CA ALA A 422 27.00 -29.33 -20.41
C ALA A 422 25.71 -28.52 -20.63
N VAL A 423 25.82 -27.23 -20.97
CA VAL A 423 24.71 -26.31 -21.19
C VAL A 423 25.02 -25.42 -22.41
N PRO A 424 25.06 -25.96 -23.64
CA PRO A 424 25.50 -25.22 -24.82
C PRO A 424 24.59 -24.04 -25.19
N ASP A 425 23.32 -24.09 -24.77
CA ASP A 425 22.29 -23.09 -25.09
C ASP A 425 22.25 -21.91 -24.11
N ILE A 426 23.20 -21.81 -23.16
CA ILE A 426 23.33 -20.64 -22.28
C ILE A 426 24.58 -19.85 -22.69
N GLY A 427 24.41 -18.57 -22.96
CA GLY A 427 25.52 -17.67 -23.23
C GLY A 427 26.43 -17.59 -22.00
N LEU A 428 27.74 -17.64 -22.21
CA LEU A 428 28.73 -17.49 -21.15
C LEU A 428 29.50 -16.20 -21.37
N GLU A 429 29.57 -15.39 -20.33
CA GLU A 429 30.40 -14.19 -20.27
C GLU A 429 31.36 -14.31 -19.10
N THR A 430 32.61 -13.91 -19.29
CA THR A 430 33.63 -13.99 -18.25
C THR A 430 34.54 -12.78 -18.33
N PHE A 431 35.05 -12.36 -17.17
CA PHE A 431 36.00 -11.26 -17.07
C PHE A 431 37.43 -11.78 -17.27
N VAL A 432 38.17 -11.17 -18.18
CA VAL A 432 39.61 -11.40 -18.33
C VAL A 432 40.34 -10.34 -17.49
N HIS A 433 40.88 -10.73 -16.35
CA HIS A 433 41.53 -9.79 -15.41
C HIS A 433 43.07 -9.86 -15.53
N GLY A 434 43.74 -8.72 -15.41
CA GLY A 434 45.21 -8.63 -15.28
C GLY A 434 45.72 -8.71 -13.83
N ALA A 435 44.86 -8.42 -12.84
CA ALA A 435 45.13 -8.55 -11.41
C ALA A 435 43.81 -8.88 -10.66
N LEU A 436 43.84 -9.86 -9.75
CA LEU A 436 42.68 -10.23 -8.94
C LEU A 436 42.41 -9.13 -7.90
N CYS A 437 41.21 -8.57 -7.92
CA CYS A 437 40.73 -7.63 -6.91
C CYS A 437 40.58 -8.34 -5.54
N ILE A 438 40.64 -7.59 -4.43
CA ILE A 438 40.26 -8.04 -3.06
C ILE A 438 38.77 -8.47 -2.97
N SER A 439 38.02 -8.43 -4.08
CA SER A 439 36.62 -8.83 -4.17
C SER A 439 36.48 -10.28 -4.66
N TYR A 440 35.78 -11.12 -3.90
CA TYR A 440 35.44 -12.50 -4.29
C TYR A 440 34.11 -12.51 -5.05
N SER A 441 34.07 -13.00 -6.29
CA SER A 441 32.84 -13.04 -7.12
C SER A 441 32.04 -11.72 -7.19
N GLY A 442 32.76 -10.58 -7.22
CA GLY A 442 32.14 -9.24 -7.25
C GLY A 442 31.66 -8.72 -5.88
N GLN A 443 31.80 -9.50 -4.82
CA GLN A 443 31.56 -9.09 -3.43
C GLN A 443 32.86 -8.53 -2.83
N CYS A 444 32.87 -7.23 -2.55
CA CYS A 444 34.04 -6.57 -1.98
C CYS A 444 34.16 -6.89 -0.48
N TYR A 445 35.15 -7.70 -0.10
CA TYR A 445 35.41 -8.06 1.30
C TYR A 445 35.69 -6.81 2.16
N MET A 446 36.33 -5.79 1.57
CA MET A 446 36.56 -4.50 2.21
C MET A 446 35.26 -3.74 2.49
N SER A 447 34.27 -3.81 1.60
CA SER A 447 32.96 -3.19 1.85
C SER A 447 32.24 -3.86 3.02
N GLY A 448 32.36 -5.19 3.16
CA GLY A 448 31.85 -5.92 4.33
C GLY A 448 32.55 -5.50 5.63
N MET A 449 33.87 -5.32 5.62
CA MET A 449 34.64 -4.91 6.80
C MET A 449 34.47 -3.43 7.19
N ILE A 450 34.12 -2.55 6.25
CA ILE A 450 33.88 -1.11 6.51
C ILE A 450 32.42 -0.86 6.95
N SER A 451 31.51 -1.81 6.72
CA SER A 451 30.07 -1.65 6.97
C SER A 451 29.59 -2.25 8.30
N GLU A 452 30.50 -2.71 9.17
CA GLU A 452 30.21 -3.10 10.57
C GLU A 452 30.51 -1.97 11.56
#